data_AF-A0A6A4W773-F1
#
_entry.id   AF-A0A6A4W773-F1
#
_cell.length_a   1.000
_cell.length_b   1.000
_cell.length_c   1.000
_cell.angle_alpha   90.00
_cell.angle_beta   90.00
_cell.angle_gamma   90.00
#
_symmetry.space_group_name_H-M   'P 1'
#
loop_
_entity.id
_entity.type
_entity.pdbx_description
1 polymer ?
#
loop_
_entity_poly.entity_id
_entity_poly.type
_entity_poly.pdbx_seq_one_letter_code
_entity_poly.pdbx_strand_id
1 'polypeptide(L)' 'MYEKEKVQKKYGALPGEVLWIELEKGSHGLGLSLAGNKDRTRMSVFVCGLNPQGNAFKDGRIRTGDEILEV' A
#
# COMPACT_ATOMS: atom_id res chain seq x y z
N MET A 1 11.57 -15.29 -0.47
CA MET A 1 11.44 -15.63 0.97
C MET A 1 12.21 -14.64 1.86
N TYR A 2 13.46 -14.29 1.52
CA TYR A 2 14.28 -13.34 2.29
C TYR A 2 13.69 -11.92 2.43
N GLU A 3 13.05 -11.40 1.38
CA GLU A 3 12.46 -10.04 1.42
C GLU A 3 11.24 -9.95 2.34
N LYS A 4 10.37 -10.95 2.33
CA LYS A 4 9.22 -11.01 3.25
C LYS A 4 9.64 -11.08 4.72
N GLU A 5 10.71 -11.82 5.04
CA GLU A 5 11.28 -11.84 6.40
C GLU A 5 11.87 -10.48 6.81
N LYS A 6 12.53 -9.77 5.88
CA LYS A 6 13.03 -8.41 6.14
C LYS A 6 11.90 -7.42 6.44
N VAL A 7 10.84 -7.47 5.64
CA VAL A 7 9.65 -6.62 5.81
C VAL A 7 9.01 -6.87 7.17
N GLN A 8 8.84 -8.14 7.54
CA GLN A 8 8.29 -8.48 8.86
C GLN A 8 9.18 -8.00 10.00
N LYS A 9 10.51 -8.12 9.87
CA LYS A 9 11.44 -7.57 10.88
C LYS A 9 11.40 -6.05 10.97
N LYS A 10 11.20 -5.35 9.86
CA LYS A 10 11.21 -3.88 9.80
C LYS A 10 9.88 -3.25 10.26
N TYR A 11 8.76 -3.85 9.89
CA TYR A 11 7.42 -3.27 10.09
C TYR A 11 6.49 -4.09 10.96
N GLY A 12 6.87 -5.31 11.38
CA GLY A 12 6.00 -6.18 12.16
C GLY A 12 5.63 -5.67 13.56
N ALA A 13 6.29 -4.60 14.03
CA ALA A 13 5.94 -3.90 15.26
C ALA A 13 4.91 -2.77 15.06
N LEU A 14 4.56 -2.44 13.82
CA LEU A 14 3.51 -1.46 13.52
C LEU A 14 2.14 -2.04 13.88
N PRO A 15 1.20 -1.20 14.33
CA PRO A 15 -0.18 -1.63 14.54
C PRO A 15 -0.82 -2.03 13.20
N GLY A 16 -1.53 -3.16 13.20
CA GLY A 16 -2.21 -3.70 12.02
C GLY A 16 -1.49 -4.90 11.40
N GLU A 17 -1.92 -5.28 10.20
CA GLU A 17 -1.32 -6.37 9.42
C GLU A 17 -0.42 -5.79 8.33
N VAL A 18 0.82 -6.29 8.25
CA VAL A 18 1.74 -5.94 7.16
C VAL A 18 1.51 -6.87 5.98
N LEU A 19 1.04 -6.29 4.87
CA LEU A 19 0.79 -7.01 3.63
C LEU A 19 1.92 -6.78 2.61
N TRP A 20 2.43 -7.86 2.03
CA TRP A 20 3.32 -7.83 0.87
C TRP A 20 2.53 -8.23 -0.37
N ILE A 21 2.31 -7.28 -1.28
CA ILE A 21 1.44 -7.46 -2.44
C ILE A 21 2.25 -7.18 -3.70
N GLU A 22 2.26 -8.15 -4.60
CA GLU A 22 2.78 -7.99 -5.95
C GLU A 22 1.61 -7.71 -6.90
N LEU A 23 1.72 -6.64 -7.68
CA LEU A 23 0.73 -6.21 -8.66
C LEU A 23 1.42 -5.87 -9.98
N GLU A 24 0.82 -6.31 -11.08
CA GLU A 24 1.22 -5.85 -12.40
C GLU A 24 0.67 -4.44 -12.67
N LYS A 25 1.52 -3.56 -13.23
CA LYS A 25 1.07 -2.25 -13.70
C LYS A 25 0.22 -2.41 -14.94
N GLY A 26 -0.99 -1.83 -14.91
CA GLY A 26 -1.81 -1.69 -16.10
C GLY A 26 -1.40 -0.48 -16.94
N SER A 27 -2.16 -0.21 -18.00
CA SER A 27 -1.93 0.94 -18.90
C SER A 27 -1.94 2.31 -18.22
N HIS A 28 -2.57 2.42 -17.05
CA HIS A 28 -2.65 3.64 -16.23
C HIS A 28 -1.97 3.46 -14.85
N GLY A 29 -0.99 2.55 -14.76
CA GLY A 29 -0.33 2.21 -13.50
C GLY A 29 -1.14 1.23 -12.64
N LEU A 30 -1.02 1.34 -11.32
CA LEU A 30 -1.66 0.42 -10.36
C LEU A 30 -3.14 0.78 -10.06
N GLY A 31 -3.53 2.03 -10.30
CA GLY A 31 -4.88 2.52 -10.00
C GLY A 31 -5.11 2.91 -8.53
N LEU A 32 -4.06 3.37 -7.84
CA LEU A 32 -4.13 3.89 -6.46
C LEU A 32 -4.24 5.42 -6.47
N SER A 33 -5.12 5.97 -5.64
CA SER A 33 -5.12 7.39 -5.27
C SER A 33 -4.51 7.52 -3.87
N LEU A 34 -3.57 8.45 -3.71
CA LEU A 34 -2.77 8.59 -2.49
C LEU A 34 -3.04 9.92 -1.80
N ALA A 35 -3.01 9.90 -0.47
CA ALA A 35 -3.07 11.08 0.38
C ALA A 35 -1.92 11.07 1.39
N GLY A 36 -1.38 12.26 1.69
CA GLY A 36 -0.40 12.42 2.76
C GLY A 36 -1.06 12.50 4.14
N ASN A 37 -0.24 12.42 5.19
CA ASN A 37 -0.72 12.65 6.55
C ASN A 37 -1.24 14.08 6.74
N LYS A 38 -2.26 14.23 7.60
CA LYS A 38 -2.72 15.55 8.05
C LYS A 38 -1.63 16.29 8.83
N ASP A 39 -0.87 15.55 9.65
CA ASP A 39 0.33 16.04 10.31
C ASP A 39 1.49 16.08 9.31
N ARG A 40 1.84 17.29 8.86
CA ARG A 40 2.91 17.51 7.86
C ARG A 40 4.30 17.14 8.37
N THR A 41 4.48 16.88 9.66
CA THR A 41 5.75 16.37 10.21
C THR A 41 5.89 14.87 10.04
N ARG A 42 4.79 14.16 9.76
CA ARG A 42 4.78 12.72 9.50
C ARG A 42 4.77 12.43 8.01
N MET A 43 5.84 11.80 7.54
CA MET A 43 5.95 11.32 6.17
C MET A 43 5.27 9.96 6.05
N SER A 44 3.93 9.96 5.99
CA SER A 44 3.14 8.76 5.69
C SER A 44 2.22 8.99 4.49
N VAL A 45 1.96 7.91 3.75
CA VAL A 45 1.16 7.92 2.53
C VAL A 45 0.08 6.86 2.66
N PHE A 46 -1.17 7.26 2.46
CA PHE A 46 -2.33 6.39 2.59
C PHE A 46 -3.06 6.25 1.27
N VAL A 47 -3.68 5.10 1.05
CA VAL A 47 -4.62 4.88 -0.04
C VAL A 47 -5.93 5.60 0.30
N CYS A 48 -6.25 6.66 -0.45
CA CYS A 48 -7.50 7.41 -0.28
C CYS A 48 -8.58 7.00 -1.29
N GLY A 49 -8.21 6.25 -2.33
CA GLY A 49 -9.13 5.77 -3.35
C GLY A 49 -8.50 4.71 -4.25
N LEU A 50 -9.36 3.92 -4.88
CA LEU A 50 -8.99 2.87 -5.81
C LEU A 50 -9.78 3.08 -7.11
N ASN A 51 -9.10 3.02 -8.25
CA ASN A 51 -9.77 3.04 -9.54
C ASN A 51 -10.47 1.69 -9.77
N PRO A 52 -11.81 1.64 -9.95
CA PRO A 52 -12.53 0.38 -10.17
C PRO A 52 -12.05 -0.43 -11.39
N GLN A 53 -11.43 0.23 -12.37
CA GLN A 53 -10.86 -0.43 -13.55
C GLN A 53 -9.39 -0.84 -13.38
N GLY A 54 -8.74 -0.38 -12.30
CA GLY A 54 -7.32 -0.62 -12.01
C GLY A 54 -7.04 -2.00 -11.42
N ASN A 55 -5.79 -2.44 -11.55
CA ASN A 55 -5.38 -3.77 -11.11
C ASN A 55 -5.41 -3.91 -9.59
N ALA A 56 -5.09 -2.85 -8.83
CA ALA A 56 -5.20 -2.88 -7.37
C ALA A 56 -6.64 -3.12 -6.88
N PHE A 57 -7.63 -2.52 -7.52
CA PHE A 57 -9.04 -2.74 -7.17
C PHE A 57 -9.50 -4.16 -7.51
N LYS A 58 -9.12 -4.67 -8.67
CA LYS A 58 -9.46 -6.03 -9.12
C LYS A 58 -8.82 -7.11 -8.25
N ASP A 59 -7.61 -6.88 -7.77
CA ASP A 59 -6.91 -7.77 -6.83
C ASP A 59 -7.60 -7.80 -5.46
N GLY A 60 -8.10 -6.65 -4.99
CA GLY A 60 -8.99 -6.56 -3.83
C GLY A 60 -8.31 -6.73 -2.46
N ARG A 61 -6.99 -6.96 -2.41
CA ARG A 61 -6.23 -7.04 -1.15
C ARG A 61 -5.92 -5.66 -0.57
N ILE A 62 -5.69 -4.66 -1.41
CA ILE A 62 -5.48 -3.25 -1.00
C ILE A 62 -6.84 -2.58 -0.78
N ARG A 63 -6.96 -1.80 0.29
CA ARG A 63 -8.17 -1.07 0.67
C ARG A 63 -7.89 0.40 0.95
N THR A 64 -8.93 1.22 0.89
CA THR A 64 -8.86 2.61 1.35
C THR A 64 -8.54 2.65 2.84
N GLY A 65 -7.57 3.49 3.23
CA GLY A 65 -7.05 3.60 4.58
C GLY A 65 -5.72 2.88 4.79
N ASP A 66 -5.32 1.97 3.89
CA ASP A 66 -4.03 1.28 3.99
C ASP A 66 -2.87 2.27 3.85
N GLU A 67 -1.82 2.07 4.64
CA GLU A 67 -0.58 2.86 4.59
C GLU A 67 0.43 2.17 3.68
N ILE A 68 1.02 2.94 2.75
CA ILE A 68 2.07 2.46 1.87
C ILE A 68 3.41 2.63 2.57
N LEU A 69 4.06 1.51 2.88
CA LEU A 69 5.35 1.48 3.57
C LEU A 69 6.55 1.51 2.61
N GLU A 70 6.49 0.73 1.53
CA GLU A 70 7.52 0.58 0.48
C GLU A 70 6.88 0.22 -0.88
N VAL A 71 7.56 0.51 -2.00
CA VAL A 71 7.11 0.19 -3.39
C VAL A 71 8.28 -0.28 -4.25
#